data_AF-A0A7S3WE47-F1
#
_entry.id   AF-A0A7S3WE47-F1
#
_cell.length_a   1.000
_cell.length_b   1.000
_cell.length_c   1.000
_cell.angle_alpha   90.00
_cell.angle_beta   90.00
_cell.angle_gamma   90.00
#
_symmetry.space_group_name_H-M   'P 1'
#
loop_
_entity.id
_entity.type
_entity.pdbx_description
1 polymer ?
#
loop_
_entity_poly.entity_id
_entity_poly.type
_entity_poly.pdbx_seq_one_letter_code
_entity_poly.pdbx_strand_id
1 'polypeptide(L)'
;FPRRRRRQAQAPLSPAMATPRRVPTILFASSVAAEQDETFVHSLGLNGLLELIAADASFAPYEQTLFAESALQYSRRMQTAEQNGKLDRRVEGFLNLLSAHFLSQAAQKALEYLLRHFRVHRHNSASLLRCILPYHGTRAFVRVAQLLRGSEQRGAWLRDGAGRLTAPPPRELVVGRAAKDTELLGQLTYLGAAHRVAASFSAVALLEIASRMRFTDAEAPLLRSLLEHAREGIASETAPDRRLVGMMLIT
;
A
#
# COMPACT_ATOMS: atom_id res chain seq x y z
N PHE A 1 11.24 23.65 -67.91
CA PHE A 1 9.89 23.92 -67.37
C PHE A 1 9.65 23.09 -66.10
N PRO A 2 9.56 23.70 -64.91
CA PRO A 2 9.56 22.96 -63.65
C PRO A 2 8.17 22.49 -63.20
N ARG A 3 8.22 21.46 -62.36
CA ARG A 3 7.17 20.58 -61.85
C ARG A 3 6.11 21.31 -60.98
N ARG A 4 4.81 21.11 -61.27
CA ARG A 4 3.70 21.46 -60.37
C ARG A 4 3.68 20.51 -59.17
N ARG A 5 4.07 20.98 -57.98
CA ARG A 5 3.84 20.30 -56.70
C ARG A 5 2.34 20.34 -56.38
N ARG A 6 1.65 19.19 -56.41
CA ARG A 6 0.36 19.01 -55.74
C ARG A 6 0.62 19.05 -54.23
N ARG A 7 0.21 20.13 -53.56
CA ARG A 7 0.05 20.14 -52.09
C ARG A 7 -1.08 19.16 -51.75
N GLN A 8 -0.73 18.00 -51.21
CA GLN A 8 -1.68 17.17 -50.48
C GLN A 8 -2.09 17.96 -49.22
N ALA A 9 -3.36 18.35 -49.15
CA ALA A 9 -3.93 18.87 -47.91
C ALA A 9 -4.00 17.70 -46.92
N GLN A 10 -3.24 17.79 -45.83
CA GLN A 10 -3.42 16.90 -44.68
C GLN A 10 -4.80 17.18 -44.08
N ALA A 11 -5.62 16.13 -44.00
CA ALA A 11 -6.86 16.16 -43.23
C ALA A 11 -6.53 16.52 -41.76
N PRO A 12 -7.38 17.29 -41.06
CA PRO A 12 -7.16 17.60 -39.66
C PRO A 12 -7.05 16.28 -38.87
N LEU A 13 -5.93 16.09 -38.19
CA LEU A 13 -5.73 15.04 -37.20
C LEU A 13 -6.92 15.11 -36.24
N SER A 14 -7.75 14.06 -36.22
CA SER A 14 -8.74 13.89 -35.17
C SER A 14 -8.04 14.05 -33.82
N PRO A 15 -8.61 14.78 -32.84
CA PRO A 15 -7.98 14.90 -31.53
C PRO A 15 -7.82 13.48 -31.01
N ALA A 16 -6.57 13.03 -30.90
CA ALA A 16 -6.25 11.76 -30.28
C ALA A 16 -7.01 11.73 -28.96
N MET A 17 -7.98 10.81 -28.83
CA MET A 17 -8.79 10.65 -27.64
C MET A 17 -7.84 10.66 -26.45
N ALA A 18 -7.86 11.76 -25.68
CA ALA A 18 -7.09 11.84 -24.46
C ALA A 18 -7.55 10.65 -23.62
N THR A 19 -6.66 9.69 -23.39
CA THR A 19 -6.98 8.53 -22.56
C THR A 19 -7.58 9.05 -21.26
N PRO A 20 -8.81 8.64 -20.90
CA PRO A 20 -9.49 9.21 -19.74
C PRO A 20 -8.57 9.07 -18.53
N ARG A 21 -8.35 10.19 -17.83
CA ARG A 21 -7.46 10.28 -16.69
C ARG A 21 -7.97 9.29 -15.63
N ARG A 22 -7.33 8.13 -15.53
CA ARG A 22 -7.79 7.03 -14.67
C ARG A 22 -7.74 7.47 -13.20
N VAL A 23 -8.91 7.71 -12.61
CA VAL A 23 -9.05 8.05 -11.19
C VAL A 23 -8.68 6.81 -10.37
N PRO A 24 -7.78 6.92 -9.37
CA PRO A 24 -7.47 5.80 -8.49
C PRO A 24 -8.71 5.49 -7.65
N THR A 25 -9.18 4.25 -7.72
CA THR A 25 -10.36 3.80 -6.97
C THR A 25 -10.24 2.31 -6.67
N ILE A 26 -10.78 1.91 -5.52
CA ILE A 26 -10.95 0.51 -5.11
C ILE A 26 -12.42 0.15 -4.91
N LEU A 27 -13.30 1.14 -4.74
CA LEU A 27 -14.72 0.92 -4.50
C LEU A 27 -15.58 0.95 -5.77
N PHE A 28 -15.18 1.71 -6.79
CA PHE A 28 -16.04 2.02 -7.92
C PHE A 28 -15.48 1.55 -9.25
N ALA A 29 -16.36 1.38 -10.23
CA ALA A 29 -15.94 1.27 -11.63
C ALA A 29 -15.28 2.59 -12.06
N SER A 30 -14.33 2.53 -12.99
CA SER A 30 -13.57 3.72 -13.41
C SER A 30 -14.43 4.83 -14.01
N SER A 31 -15.57 4.50 -14.65
CA SER A 31 -16.54 5.49 -15.13
C SER A 31 -17.20 6.24 -13.97
N VAL A 32 -17.75 5.50 -13.00
CA VAL A 32 -18.41 6.06 -11.81
C VAL A 32 -17.44 6.90 -10.98
N ALA A 33 -16.21 6.43 -10.78
CA ALA A 33 -15.20 7.16 -10.03
C ALA A 33 -14.83 8.51 -10.68
N ALA A 34 -14.91 8.61 -12.00
CA ALA A 34 -14.59 9.82 -12.74
C ALA A 34 -15.68 10.91 -12.63
N GLU A 35 -16.92 10.52 -12.34
CA GLU A 35 -18.06 11.43 -12.17
C GLU A 35 -18.19 11.97 -10.74
N GLN A 36 -17.56 11.31 -9.76
CA GLN A 36 -17.61 11.68 -8.35
C GLN A 36 -16.71 12.88 -8.06
N ASP A 37 -17.28 13.90 -7.42
CA ASP A 37 -16.53 15.05 -6.91
C ASP A 37 -15.76 14.73 -5.62
N GLU A 38 -14.92 15.68 -5.20
CA GLU A 38 -14.05 15.55 -4.04
C GLU A 38 -14.82 15.55 -2.71
N THR A 39 -15.92 16.31 -2.63
CA THR A 39 -16.77 16.45 -1.45
C THR A 39 -17.50 15.14 -1.14
N PHE A 40 -18.03 14.47 -2.16
CA PHE A 40 -18.63 13.14 -2.03
C PHE A 40 -17.63 12.13 -1.48
N VAL A 41 -16.42 12.12 -2.02
CA VAL A 41 -15.36 11.18 -1.62
C VAL A 41 -14.91 11.43 -0.19
N HIS A 42 -14.79 12.70 0.20
CA HIS A 42 -14.51 13.07 1.58
C HIS A 42 -15.62 12.64 2.53
N SER A 43 -16.89 12.89 2.19
CA SER A 43 -18.04 12.47 2.99
C SER A 43 -18.10 10.95 3.16
N LEU A 44 -17.83 10.20 2.08
CA LEU A 44 -17.72 8.74 2.10
C LEU A 44 -16.59 8.28 3.03
N GLY A 45 -15.41 8.91 2.90
CA GLY A 45 -14.24 8.61 3.73
C GLY A 45 -14.48 8.90 5.21
N LEU A 46 -15.09 10.04 5.53
CA LEU A 46 -15.44 10.46 6.88
C LEU A 46 -16.46 9.51 7.51
N ASN A 47 -17.48 9.09 6.77
CA ASN A 47 -18.40 8.06 7.24
C ASN A 47 -17.67 6.75 7.57
N GLY A 48 -16.74 6.32 6.71
CA GLY A 48 -15.88 5.18 7.00
C GLY A 48 -15.02 5.36 8.25
N LEU A 49 -14.48 6.57 8.48
CA LEU A 49 -13.72 6.88 9.68
C LEU A 49 -14.59 6.79 10.95
N LEU A 50 -15.80 7.36 10.95
CA LEU A 50 -16.68 7.32 12.12
C LEU A 50 -17.07 5.88 12.49
N GLU A 51 -17.31 5.03 11.50
CA GLU A 51 -17.52 3.59 11.72
C GLU A 51 -16.27 2.92 12.30
N LEU A 52 -15.06 3.29 11.85
CA LEU A 52 -13.80 2.80 12.42
C LEU A 52 -13.59 3.29 13.86
N ILE A 53 -13.90 4.55 14.18
CA ILE A 53 -13.79 5.11 15.53
C ILE A 53 -14.70 4.36 16.51
N ALA A 54 -15.91 4.00 16.07
CA ALA A 54 -16.82 3.19 16.87
C ALA A 54 -16.28 1.79 17.17
N ALA A 55 -15.46 1.23 16.27
CA ALA A 55 -14.83 -0.08 16.45
C ALA A 55 -13.49 -0.01 17.22
N ASP A 56 -12.71 1.05 17.00
CA ASP A 56 -11.42 1.32 17.65
C ASP A 56 -11.22 2.84 17.79
N ALA A 57 -11.29 3.33 19.04
CA ALA A 57 -11.16 4.75 19.36
C ALA A 57 -9.79 5.35 18.97
N SER A 58 -8.77 4.52 18.70
CA SER A 58 -7.45 4.96 18.22
C SER A 58 -7.52 5.73 16.89
N PHE A 59 -8.63 5.61 16.15
CA PHE A 59 -8.87 6.39 14.93
C PHE A 59 -9.33 7.83 15.18
N ALA A 60 -9.79 8.18 16.39
CA ALA A 60 -10.39 9.49 16.67
C ALA A 60 -9.51 10.71 16.32
N PRO A 61 -8.18 10.70 16.56
CA PRO A 61 -7.31 11.83 16.20
C PRO A 61 -7.28 12.14 14.69
N TYR A 62 -7.68 11.21 13.83
CA TYR A 62 -7.65 11.39 12.38
C TYR A 62 -8.83 12.19 11.84
N GLU A 63 -9.91 12.32 12.62
CA GLU A 63 -11.09 13.13 12.27
C GLU A 63 -10.72 14.60 12.12
N GLN A 64 -9.93 15.13 13.06
CA GLN A 64 -9.47 16.52 13.05
C GLN A 64 -8.19 16.74 12.24
N THR A 65 -7.65 15.71 11.58
CA THR A 65 -6.41 15.82 10.80
C THR A 65 -6.59 15.38 9.36
N LEU A 66 -6.54 14.08 9.06
CA LEU A 66 -6.63 13.57 7.69
C LEU A 66 -8.02 13.78 7.07
N PHE A 67 -9.06 13.74 7.91
CA PHE A 67 -10.47 13.81 7.49
C PHE A 67 -11.15 15.14 7.85
N ALA A 68 -10.40 16.11 8.37
CA ALA A 68 -10.94 17.45 8.63
C ALA A 68 -11.33 18.11 7.29
N GLU A 69 -12.33 19.00 7.32
CA GLU A 69 -12.73 19.76 6.13
C GLU A 69 -11.57 20.60 5.58
N SER A 70 -10.73 21.14 6.47
CA SER A 70 -9.51 21.87 6.09
C SER A 70 -8.52 21.03 5.30
N ALA A 71 -8.57 19.69 5.42
CA ALA A 71 -7.71 18.79 4.68
C ALA A 71 -8.01 18.82 3.17
N LEU A 72 -9.24 19.14 2.74
CA LEU A 72 -9.60 19.28 1.33
C LEU A 72 -8.78 20.35 0.61
N GLN A 73 -8.37 21.40 1.32
CA GLN A 73 -7.52 22.46 0.77
C GLN A 73 -6.04 22.05 0.67
N TYR A 74 -5.67 20.91 1.24
CA TYR A 74 -4.28 20.44 1.27
C TYR A 74 -3.89 19.79 -0.06
N SER A 75 -3.08 20.49 -0.86
CA SER A 75 -2.46 19.94 -2.06
C SER A 75 -0.97 19.71 -1.86
N ARG A 76 -0.52 18.44 -1.85
CA ARG A 76 0.90 18.06 -1.67
C ARG A 76 1.88 18.83 -2.57
N ARG A 77 1.44 19.25 -3.76
CA ARG A 77 2.26 20.02 -4.73
C ARG A 77 2.55 21.45 -4.28
N MET A 78 1.74 21.99 -3.39
CA MET A 78 1.84 23.36 -2.88
C MET A 78 2.48 23.41 -1.49
N GLN A 79 3.07 22.30 -1.03
CA GLN A 79 3.56 22.14 0.33
C GLN A 79 5.06 21.88 0.32
N THR A 80 5.74 22.30 1.37
CA THR A 80 7.17 22.04 1.54
C THR A 80 7.44 20.56 1.78
N ALA A 81 8.68 20.13 1.59
CA ALA A 81 9.11 18.76 1.90
C ALA A 81 8.84 18.39 3.37
N GLU A 82 9.05 19.32 4.29
CA GLU A 82 8.79 19.10 5.72
C GLU A 82 7.29 18.90 5.99
N GLN A 83 6.42 19.73 5.40
CA GLN A 83 4.97 19.61 5.54
C GLN A 83 4.46 18.29 4.96
N ASN A 84 4.94 17.90 3.77
CA ASN A 84 4.62 16.62 3.17
C ASN A 84 5.11 15.46 4.06
N GLY A 85 6.30 15.55 4.67
CA GLY A 85 6.80 14.55 5.61
C GLY A 85 5.99 14.45 6.92
N LYS A 86 5.33 15.54 7.36
CA LYS A 86 4.36 15.49 8.47
C LYS A 86 3.08 14.77 8.06
N LEU A 87 2.58 15.03 6.85
CA LEU A 87 1.44 14.30 6.30
C LEU A 87 1.75 12.82 6.14
N ASP A 88 2.93 12.47 5.63
CA ASP A 88 3.33 11.08 5.40
C ASP A 88 3.36 10.28 6.70
N ARG A 89 3.88 10.85 7.79
CA ARG A 89 3.85 10.23 9.11
C ARG A 89 2.43 10.00 9.65
N ARG A 90 1.51 10.95 9.42
CA ARG A 90 0.10 10.79 9.81
C ARG A 90 -0.58 9.68 9.00
N VAL A 91 -0.35 9.67 7.68
CA VAL A 91 -0.87 8.62 6.80
C VAL A 91 -0.33 7.25 7.19
N GLU A 92 0.97 7.15 7.49
CA GLU A 92 1.58 5.90 7.94
C GLU A 92 0.94 5.40 9.24
N GLY A 93 0.77 6.27 10.24
CA GLY A 93 0.08 5.93 11.49
C GLY A 93 -1.34 5.42 11.25
N PHE A 94 -2.09 6.11 10.37
CA PHE A 94 -3.44 5.69 10.01
C PHE A 94 -3.46 4.31 9.33
N LEU A 95 -2.58 4.08 8.36
CA LEU A 95 -2.51 2.82 7.61
C LEU A 95 -2.08 1.64 8.50
N ASN A 96 -1.24 1.89 9.50
CA ASN A 96 -0.86 0.88 10.49
C ASN A 96 -2.08 0.41 11.31
N LEU A 97 -2.94 1.33 11.77
CA LEU A 97 -4.20 0.98 12.44
C LEU A 97 -5.18 0.31 11.46
N LEU A 98 -5.33 0.89 10.27
CA LEU A 98 -6.25 0.41 9.23
C LEU A 98 -5.97 -1.04 8.84
N SER A 99 -4.71 -1.49 8.91
CA SER A 99 -4.31 -2.87 8.62
C SER A 99 -5.15 -3.89 9.38
N ALA A 100 -5.44 -3.67 10.66
CA ALA A 100 -6.25 -4.60 11.46
C ALA A 100 -7.72 -4.65 11.02
N HIS A 101 -8.20 -3.61 10.34
CA HIS A 101 -9.58 -3.45 9.90
C HIS A 101 -9.75 -3.54 8.38
N PHE A 102 -8.68 -3.86 7.63
CA PHE A 102 -8.61 -3.66 6.17
C PHE A 102 -9.78 -4.26 5.40
N LEU A 103 -10.26 -5.44 5.79
CA LEU A 103 -11.36 -6.13 5.09
C LEU A 103 -12.76 -5.55 5.40
N SER A 104 -12.88 -4.66 6.38
CA SER A 104 -14.15 -4.01 6.71
C SER A 104 -14.54 -2.97 5.64
N GLN A 105 -15.84 -2.79 5.44
CA GLN A 105 -16.35 -1.76 4.52
C GLN A 105 -15.93 -0.35 4.99
N ALA A 106 -15.94 -0.10 6.29
CA ALA A 106 -15.49 1.14 6.91
C ALA A 106 -14.04 1.48 6.51
N ALA A 107 -13.12 0.51 6.59
CA ALA A 107 -11.75 0.68 6.17
C ALA A 107 -11.61 0.97 4.67
N GLN A 108 -12.40 0.29 3.82
CA GLN A 108 -12.36 0.52 2.38
C GLN A 108 -12.86 1.91 2.00
N LYS A 109 -13.91 2.42 2.66
CA LYS A 109 -14.40 3.81 2.50
C LYS A 109 -13.32 4.83 2.86
N ALA A 110 -12.73 4.69 4.05
CA ALA A 110 -11.67 5.60 4.51
C ALA A 110 -10.45 5.57 3.57
N LEU A 111 -10.05 4.38 3.10
CA LEU A 111 -8.92 4.21 2.20
C LEU A 111 -9.17 4.81 0.81
N GLU A 112 -10.40 4.70 0.28
CA GLU A 112 -10.79 5.32 -1.00
C GLU A 112 -10.50 6.83 -1.00
N TYR A 113 -10.86 7.52 0.09
CA TYR A 113 -10.57 8.95 0.25
C TYR A 113 -9.06 9.22 0.28
N LEU A 114 -8.29 8.48 1.07
CA LEU A 114 -6.82 8.66 1.12
C LEU A 114 -6.16 8.40 -0.24
N LEU A 115 -6.66 7.42 -1.01
CA LEU A 115 -6.16 7.10 -2.35
C LEU A 115 -6.41 8.20 -3.36
N ARG A 116 -7.57 8.86 -3.28
CA ARG A 116 -7.99 9.90 -4.22
C ARG A 116 -7.41 11.27 -3.88
N HIS A 117 -7.49 11.65 -2.61
CA HIS A 117 -7.09 12.96 -2.13
C HIS A 117 -5.57 13.07 -1.95
N PHE A 118 -5.02 12.30 -1.01
CA PHE A 118 -3.61 12.34 -0.67
C PHE A 118 -2.72 11.50 -1.59
N ARG A 119 -3.32 10.70 -2.49
CA ARG A 119 -2.61 9.81 -3.42
C ARG A 119 -1.62 8.88 -2.71
N VAL A 120 -2.06 8.28 -1.61
CA VAL A 120 -1.20 7.43 -0.76
C VAL A 120 -0.57 6.25 -1.50
N HIS A 121 -1.21 5.75 -2.56
CA HIS A 121 -0.63 4.74 -3.46
C HIS A 121 0.66 5.20 -4.17
N ARG A 122 0.91 6.52 -4.27
CA ARG A 122 2.13 7.08 -4.87
C ARG A 122 3.15 7.49 -3.82
N HIS A 123 2.69 8.19 -2.77
CA HIS A 123 3.56 8.85 -1.78
C HIS A 123 3.84 8.00 -0.54
N ASN A 124 2.99 7.00 -0.25
CA ASN A 124 3.08 6.16 0.95
C ASN A 124 2.97 4.67 0.57
N SER A 125 3.56 4.30 -0.57
CA SER A 125 3.43 2.97 -1.18
C SER A 125 3.91 1.85 -0.26
N ALA A 126 5.01 2.05 0.45
CA ALA A 126 5.54 1.08 1.41
C ALA A 126 4.57 0.84 2.58
N SER A 127 4.07 1.90 3.21
CA SER A 127 3.10 1.80 4.31
C SER A 127 1.77 1.21 3.84
N LEU A 128 1.30 1.59 2.64
CA LEU A 128 0.09 1.03 2.05
C LEU A 128 0.26 -0.45 1.74
N LEU A 129 1.42 -0.86 1.25
CA LEU A 129 1.74 -2.26 1.03
C LEU A 129 1.69 -3.03 2.35
N ARG A 130 2.36 -2.56 3.41
CA ARG A 130 2.30 -3.21 4.73
C ARG A 130 0.87 -3.42 5.19
N CYS A 131 0.03 -2.38 5.08
CA CYS A 131 -1.37 -2.42 5.46
C CYS A 131 -2.16 -3.56 4.78
N ILE A 132 -1.86 -3.86 3.51
CA ILE A 132 -2.64 -4.83 2.74
C ILE A 132 -2.00 -6.23 2.65
N LEU A 133 -0.69 -6.35 2.88
CA LEU A 133 0.08 -7.57 2.62
C LEU A 133 -0.40 -8.81 3.40
N PRO A 134 -0.85 -8.70 4.68
CA PRO A 134 -1.47 -9.82 5.40
C PRO A 134 -2.68 -10.43 4.67
N TYR A 135 -3.31 -9.65 3.79
CA TYR A 135 -4.53 -10.01 3.07
C TYR A 135 -4.28 -10.35 1.59
N HIS A 136 -3.05 -10.74 1.23
CA HIS A 136 -2.64 -11.09 -0.14
C HIS A 136 -3.59 -12.08 -0.83
N GLY A 137 -4.19 -13.02 -0.08
CA GLY A 137 -5.18 -13.98 -0.59
C GLY A 137 -6.56 -13.41 -0.94
N THR A 138 -6.77 -12.08 -0.88
CA THR A 138 -8.08 -11.46 -1.09
C THR A 138 -8.16 -10.61 -2.37
N ARG A 139 -9.38 -10.43 -2.90
CA ARG A 139 -9.63 -9.48 -4.00
C ARG A 139 -9.41 -8.02 -3.59
N ALA A 140 -9.57 -7.70 -2.31
CA ALA A 140 -9.29 -6.36 -1.78
C ALA A 140 -7.81 -6.01 -1.94
N PHE A 141 -6.90 -6.95 -1.63
CA PHE A 141 -5.48 -6.79 -1.88
C PHE A 141 -5.19 -6.53 -3.36
N VAL A 142 -5.75 -7.33 -4.27
CA VAL A 142 -5.52 -7.17 -5.72
C VAL A 142 -5.90 -5.77 -6.21
N ARG A 143 -7.06 -5.25 -5.79
CA ARG A 143 -7.52 -3.90 -6.16
C ARG A 143 -6.52 -2.81 -5.75
N VAL A 144 -6.03 -2.86 -4.51
CA VAL A 144 -5.05 -1.88 -4.01
C VAL A 144 -3.67 -2.08 -4.66
N ALA A 145 -3.21 -3.33 -4.79
CA ALA A 145 -1.93 -3.68 -5.40
C ALA A 145 -1.80 -3.20 -6.84
N GLN A 146 -2.89 -3.23 -7.62
CA GLN A 146 -2.93 -2.68 -8.97
C GLN A 146 -2.69 -1.17 -9.02
N LEU A 147 -3.09 -0.42 -7.99
CA LEU A 147 -2.86 1.03 -7.90
C LEU A 147 -1.41 1.38 -7.57
N LEU A 148 -0.69 0.51 -6.86
CA LEU A 148 0.73 0.69 -6.52
C LEU A 148 1.66 0.69 -7.75
N ARG A 149 1.18 0.24 -8.93
CA ARG A 149 1.87 0.29 -10.22
C ARG A 149 2.30 1.68 -10.68
N GLY A 150 1.72 2.74 -10.12
CA GLY A 150 1.96 4.12 -10.54
C GLY A 150 2.95 4.88 -9.68
N SER A 151 3.44 4.33 -8.56
CA SER A 151 4.35 5.05 -7.63
C SER A 151 5.73 5.22 -8.27
N GLU A 152 6.42 6.35 -8.13
CA GLU A 152 7.79 6.50 -8.67
C GLU A 152 8.87 6.05 -7.66
N GLN A 153 8.52 5.87 -6.39
CA GLN A 153 9.45 5.62 -5.28
C GLN A 153 9.75 4.13 -5.01
N ARG A 154 10.06 3.34 -6.04
CA ARG A 154 9.96 1.87 -5.94
C ARG A 154 11.26 1.08 -5.77
N GLY A 155 11.19 -0.03 -5.02
CA GLY A 155 11.91 -1.28 -5.30
C GLY A 155 11.25 -2.16 -6.37
N ALA A 156 11.94 -3.20 -6.82
CA ALA A 156 11.60 -3.98 -8.01
C ALA A 156 10.26 -4.75 -7.93
N TRP A 157 9.83 -5.19 -6.74
CA TRP A 157 8.70 -6.12 -6.64
C TRP A 157 7.32 -5.53 -7.00
N LEU A 158 7.03 -4.26 -6.62
CA LEU A 158 5.76 -3.57 -6.94
C LEU A 158 5.64 -3.24 -8.44
N ARG A 159 6.76 -3.09 -9.14
CA ARG A 159 6.79 -2.82 -10.59
C ARG A 159 6.38 -4.02 -11.42
N ASP A 160 6.97 -5.16 -11.09
CA ASP A 160 6.99 -6.29 -12.02
C ASP A 160 5.96 -7.37 -11.66
N GLY A 161 5.58 -7.48 -10.37
CA GLY A 161 4.67 -8.51 -9.87
C GLY A 161 3.29 -8.00 -9.48
N ALA A 162 3.20 -7.27 -8.36
CA ALA A 162 1.94 -6.93 -7.68
C ALA A 162 0.92 -6.22 -8.58
N GLY A 163 1.43 -5.41 -9.51
CA GLY A 163 0.60 -4.68 -10.46
C GLY A 163 -0.09 -5.50 -11.54
N ARG A 164 0.46 -6.66 -11.88
CA ARG A 164 -0.07 -7.53 -12.93
C ARG A 164 -1.06 -8.57 -12.39
N LEU A 165 -1.30 -8.55 -11.08
CA LEU A 165 -2.21 -9.47 -10.43
C LEU A 165 -3.63 -9.26 -10.96
N THR A 166 -4.19 -10.31 -11.55
CA THR A 166 -5.60 -10.40 -11.95
C THR A 166 -6.40 -11.24 -10.95
N ALA A 167 -5.71 -12.01 -10.11
CA ALA A 167 -6.27 -12.84 -9.06
C ALA A 167 -5.40 -12.72 -7.79
N PRO A 168 -5.95 -13.06 -6.61
CA PRO A 168 -5.17 -13.09 -5.39
C PRO A 168 -3.97 -14.03 -5.53
N PRO A 169 -2.74 -13.57 -5.26
CA PRO A 169 -1.57 -14.43 -5.35
C PRO A 169 -1.58 -15.50 -4.25
N PRO A 170 -1.09 -16.72 -4.53
CA PRO A 170 -0.85 -17.70 -3.49
C PRO A 170 0.29 -17.25 -2.58
N ARG A 171 0.31 -17.72 -1.32
CA ARG A 171 1.31 -17.34 -0.31
C ARG A 171 2.72 -17.64 -0.80
N GLU A 172 2.90 -18.79 -1.44
CA GLU A 172 4.19 -19.29 -1.93
C GLU A 172 4.83 -18.31 -2.92
N LEU A 173 4.03 -17.60 -3.72
CA LEU A 173 4.52 -16.57 -4.63
C LEU A 173 5.04 -15.35 -3.87
N VAL A 174 4.32 -14.92 -2.82
CA VAL A 174 4.71 -13.79 -1.96
C VAL A 174 6.00 -14.10 -1.22
N VAL A 175 6.07 -15.28 -0.59
CA VAL A 175 7.25 -15.78 0.13
C VAL A 175 8.44 -15.95 -0.81
N GLY A 176 8.25 -16.63 -1.95
CA GLY A 176 9.31 -16.88 -2.93
C GLY A 176 9.85 -15.58 -3.52
N ARG A 177 9.04 -14.52 -3.60
CA ARG A 177 9.49 -13.19 -4.01
C ARG A 177 10.26 -12.48 -2.90
N ALA A 178 9.76 -12.51 -1.67
CA ALA A 178 10.40 -11.89 -0.51
C ALA A 178 11.78 -12.48 -0.21
N ALA A 179 11.99 -13.78 -0.47
CA ALA A 179 13.29 -14.43 -0.39
C ALA A 179 14.36 -13.82 -1.33
N LYS A 180 13.94 -13.07 -2.35
CA LYS A 180 14.81 -12.44 -3.36
C LYS A 180 14.77 -10.92 -3.34
N ASP A 181 13.99 -10.33 -2.44
CA ASP A 181 13.75 -8.88 -2.39
C ASP A 181 13.83 -8.42 -0.94
N THR A 182 14.95 -7.78 -0.59
CA THR A 182 15.24 -7.32 0.77
C THR A 182 14.26 -6.25 1.26
N GLU A 183 13.66 -5.46 0.35
CA GLU A 183 12.65 -4.48 0.72
C GLU A 183 11.37 -5.20 1.15
N LEU A 184 10.88 -6.15 0.35
CA LEU A 184 9.69 -6.94 0.70
C LEU A 184 9.90 -7.79 1.95
N LEU A 185 11.10 -8.35 2.14
CA LEU A 185 11.48 -9.01 3.39
C LEU A 185 11.38 -8.03 4.57
N GLY A 186 11.93 -6.82 4.44
CA GLY A 186 11.84 -5.79 5.47
C GLY A 186 10.39 -5.39 5.79
N GLN A 187 9.49 -5.45 4.80
CA GLN A 187 8.05 -5.27 5.06
C GLN A 187 7.48 -6.43 5.90
N LEU A 188 7.84 -7.69 5.57
CA LEU A 188 7.37 -8.86 6.32
C LEU A 188 7.85 -8.84 7.77
N THR A 189 9.11 -8.46 8.02
CA THR A 189 9.62 -8.33 9.38
C THR A 189 8.85 -7.25 10.15
N TYR A 190 8.62 -6.08 9.55
CA TYR A 190 7.82 -5.04 10.22
C TYR A 190 6.41 -5.53 10.62
N LEU A 191 5.76 -6.38 9.80
CA LEU A 191 4.42 -6.91 10.09
C LEU A 191 4.34 -7.80 11.32
N GLY A 192 5.45 -8.43 11.74
CA GLY A 192 5.52 -9.28 12.94
C GLY A 192 5.08 -8.55 14.22
N ALA A 193 5.14 -7.21 14.20
CA ALA A 193 4.83 -6.34 15.33
C ALA A 193 3.45 -5.67 15.28
N ALA A 194 2.67 -5.87 14.21
CA ALA A 194 1.50 -5.03 13.95
C ALA A 194 0.25 -5.51 14.72
N HIS A 195 -0.43 -6.53 14.20
CA HIS A 195 -1.63 -7.12 14.81
C HIS A 195 -1.63 -8.63 14.55
N ARG A 196 -2.42 -9.41 15.30
CA ARG A 196 -2.40 -10.88 15.29
C ARG A 196 -2.37 -11.52 13.90
N VAL A 197 -3.21 -11.05 12.96
CA VAL A 197 -3.25 -11.57 11.58
C VAL A 197 -1.94 -11.28 10.83
N ALA A 198 -1.42 -10.05 10.92
CA ALA A 198 -0.15 -9.67 10.31
C ALA A 198 1.03 -10.42 10.93
N ALA A 199 1.04 -10.58 12.26
CA ALA A 199 2.06 -11.33 12.99
C ALA A 199 2.06 -12.81 12.58
N SER A 200 0.89 -13.45 12.52
CA SER A 200 0.76 -14.85 12.09
C SER A 200 1.24 -15.05 10.65
N PHE A 201 0.83 -14.15 9.74
CA PHE A 201 1.29 -14.20 8.34
C PHE A 201 2.80 -13.98 8.23
N SER A 202 3.34 -12.98 8.93
CA SER A 202 4.77 -12.69 8.98
C SER A 202 5.57 -13.89 9.47
N ALA A 203 5.16 -14.50 10.59
CA ALA A 203 5.82 -15.66 11.16
C ALA A 203 5.94 -16.81 10.16
N VAL A 204 4.81 -17.21 9.57
CA VAL A 204 4.77 -18.30 8.59
C VAL A 204 5.61 -17.97 7.36
N ALA A 205 5.52 -16.74 6.85
CA ALA A 205 6.29 -16.32 5.69
C ALA A 205 7.80 -16.33 5.96
N LEU A 206 8.24 -15.79 7.10
CA LEU A 206 9.66 -15.72 7.47
C LEU A 206 10.24 -17.11 7.77
N LEU A 207 9.47 -18.00 8.42
CA LEU A 207 9.86 -19.41 8.63
C LEU A 207 9.97 -20.16 7.30
N GLU A 208 9.02 -19.95 6.38
CA GLU A 208 9.07 -20.57 5.05
C GLU A 208 10.29 -20.07 4.26
N ILE A 209 10.66 -18.79 4.37
CA ILE A 209 11.91 -18.26 3.79
C ILE A 209 13.12 -18.92 4.44
N ALA A 210 13.20 -18.91 5.78
CA ALA A 210 14.32 -19.48 6.53
C ALA A 210 14.54 -20.97 6.20
N SER A 211 13.46 -21.76 6.10
CA SER A 211 13.51 -23.18 5.74
C SER A 211 14.08 -23.47 4.35
N ARG A 212 14.09 -22.46 3.46
CA ARG A 212 14.60 -22.57 2.08
C ARG A 212 16.02 -22.02 1.94
N MET A 213 16.55 -21.35 2.96
CA MET A 213 17.89 -20.78 2.92
C MET A 213 18.94 -21.87 2.87
N ARG A 214 19.97 -21.64 2.06
CA ARG A 214 21.14 -22.54 1.96
C ARG A 214 22.32 -22.04 2.78
N PHE A 215 22.13 -20.94 3.52
CA PHE A 215 23.14 -20.26 4.33
C PHE A 215 24.42 -19.95 3.55
N THR A 216 24.25 -19.47 2.31
CA THR A 216 25.34 -19.04 1.44
C THR A 216 25.71 -17.57 1.70
N ASP A 217 26.91 -17.13 1.30
CA ASP A 217 27.33 -15.72 1.41
C ASP A 217 26.37 -14.76 0.69
N ALA A 218 25.77 -15.21 -0.41
CA ALA A 218 24.76 -14.45 -1.14
C ALA A 218 23.49 -14.19 -0.32
N GLU A 219 23.19 -15.06 0.64
CA GLU A 219 22.04 -14.98 1.55
C GLU A 219 22.37 -14.28 2.88
N ALA A 220 23.63 -13.89 3.12
CA ALA A 220 24.03 -13.23 4.36
C ALA A 220 23.23 -11.94 4.68
N PRO A 221 22.85 -11.08 3.71
CA PRO A 221 21.98 -9.92 3.99
C PRO A 221 20.56 -10.31 4.43
N LEU A 222 20.01 -11.37 3.83
CA LEU A 222 18.70 -11.95 4.18
C LEU A 222 18.74 -12.50 5.61
N LEU A 223 19.80 -13.27 5.94
CA LEU A 223 20.02 -13.82 7.27
C LEU A 223 20.13 -12.72 8.33
N ARG A 224 20.91 -11.67 8.06
CA ARG A 224 21.04 -10.52 8.99
C ARG A 224 19.70 -9.84 9.27
N SER A 225 18.87 -9.62 8.25
CA SER A 225 17.53 -9.04 8.43
C SER A 225 16.61 -9.94 9.26
N LEU A 226 16.66 -11.26 9.04
CA LEU A 226 15.89 -12.23 9.83
C LEU A 226 16.35 -12.26 11.29
N LEU A 227 17.66 -12.26 11.55
CA LEU A 227 18.22 -12.26 12.89
C LEU A 227 17.92 -10.97 13.65
N GLU A 228 18.02 -9.81 13.01
CA GLU A 228 17.63 -8.54 13.65
C GLU A 228 16.14 -8.55 14.00
N HIS A 229 15.29 -9.05 13.11
CA HIS A 229 13.87 -9.17 13.40
C HIS A 229 13.59 -10.13 14.56
N ALA A 230 14.28 -11.27 14.60
CA ALA A 230 14.16 -12.24 15.68
C ALA A 230 14.62 -11.65 17.01
N ARG A 231 15.75 -10.92 17.02
CA ARG A 231 16.27 -10.19 18.18
C ARG A 231 15.28 -9.17 18.71
N GLU A 232 14.74 -8.33 17.84
CA GLU A 232 13.71 -7.35 18.21
C GLU A 232 12.42 -8.01 18.72
N GLY A 233 12.04 -9.14 18.12
CA GLY A 233 10.88 -9.91 18.56
C GLY A 233 11.07 -10.45 19.98
N ILE A 234 12.18 -11.13 20.24
CA ILE A 234 12.53 -11.71 21.54
C ILE A 234 12.60 -10.63 22.63
N ALA A 235 13.17 -9.46 22.31
CA ALA A 235 13.25 -8.32 23.21
C ALA A 235 11.89 -7.64 23.47
N SER A 236 10.83 -8.02 22.76
CA SER A 236 9.52 -7.39 22.89
C SER A 236 8.81 -7.83 24.18
N GLU A 237 8.80 -6.94 25.16
CA GLU A 237 8.13 -7.21 26.44
C GLU A 237 6.61 -7.09 26.36
N THR A 238 6.12 -6.18 25.52
CA THR A 238 4.71 -5.74 25.47
C THR A 238 3.88 -6.41 24.37
N ALA A 239 4.49 -7.21 23.49
CA ALA A 239 3.79 -7.91 22.40
C ALA A 239 4.10 -9.42 22.43
N PRO A 240 3.28 -10.25 23.10
CA PRO A 240 3.55 -11.68 23.27
C PRO A 240 3.61 -12.42 21.94
N ASP A 241 2.73 -12.08 20.99
CA ASP A 241 2.74 -12.66 19.64
C ASP A 241 4.07 -12.36 18.93
N ARG A 242 4.57 -11.13 19.01
CA ARG A 242 5.86 -10.72 18.41
C ARG A 242 7.03 -11.48 19.04
N ARG A 243 6.99 -11.68 20.36
CA ARG A 243 8.01 -12.47 21.08
C ARG A 243 8.03 -13.92 20.62
N LEU A 244 6.86 -14.52 20.45
CA LEU A 244 6.73 -15.88 19.93
C LEU A 244 7.32 -16.01 18.53
N VAL A 245 7.01 -15.08 17.62
CA VAL A 245 7.59 -15.07 16.26
C VAL A 245 9.11 -14.97 16.30
N GLY A 246 9.64 -14.08 17.15
CA GLY A 246 11.09 -13.94 17.32
C GLY A 246 11.76 -15.22 17.82
N MET A 247 11.15 -15.91 18.78
CA MET A 247 11.63 -17.20 19.29
C MET A 247 11.59 -18.29 18.22
N MET A 248 10.50 -18.40 17.45
CA MET A 248 10.35 -19.41 16.39
C MET A 248 11.40 -19.27 15.28
N LEU A 249 11.90 -18.05 15.02
CA LEU A 249 12.91 -17.84 13.97
C LEU A 249 14.31 -18.30 14.37
N ILE A 250 14.58 -18.55 15.66
CA ILE A 250 15.90 -18.95 16.17
C ILE A 250 15.95 -20.45 16.53
N THR A 251 14.80 -21.12 16.65
CA THR A 251 14.69 -22.57 16.88
C THR A 251 14.86 -23.37 15.59
#